data_AF-A0A563VVQ6-F1
#
_entry.id   AF-A0A563VVQ6-F1
#
_cell.length_a   1.000
_cell.length_b   1.000
_cell.length_c   1.000
_cell.angle_alpha   90.00
_cell.angle_beta   90.00
_cell.angle_gamma   90.00
#
_symmetry.space_group_name_H-M   'P 1'
#
loop_
_entity.id
_entity.type
_entity.pdbx_description
1 polymer ?
#
loop_
_entity_poly.entity_id
_entity_poly.type
_entity_poly.pdbx_seq_one_letter_code
_entity_poly.pdbx_strand_id
1 'polypeptide(L)'
;MPDFNQKHTDSLWLRSKALTDEFLKVNNVPLEQLSPVALAYIGDAVYELYIRSKLLIPPKRIAEYHTQVVTQVRAETQATYLQNLEPYLTGEEKEILRRGRNAVTTKPKRLSAKIYQQASSLETLIGYLYLTNCDRLQDLLTKLKINSDVDG
;
A
#
# COMPACT_ATOMS: atom_id res chain seq x y z
N MET A 1 5.00 32.82 -11.91
CA MET A 1 4.59 31.48 -11.43
C MET A 1 5.84 30.79 -10.91
N PRO A 2 5.88 30.32 -9.66
CA PRO A 2 7.07 29.65 -9.16
C PRO A 2 7.17 28.25 -9.78
N ASP A 3 8.36 27.96 -10.27
CA ASP A 3 8.81 26.68 -10.81
C ASP A 3 8.71 25.59 -9.73
N PHE A 4 7.93 24.55 -9.99
CA PHE A 4 7.56 23.51 -9.03
C PHE A 4 8.51 22.31 -9.05
N ASN A 5 9.71 22.47 -9.62
CA ASN A 5 10.65 21.36 -9.76
C ASN A 5 12.00 21.64 -9.12
N GLN A 6 12.47 20.62 -8.41
CA GLN A 6 13.77 20.46 -7.77
C GLN A 6 14.00 21.17 -6.42
N LYS A 7 13.90 20.34 -5.37
CA LYS A 7 14.61 20.36 -4.06
C LYS A 7 13.70 20.61 -2.85
N HIS A 8 13.67 19.60 -1.97
CA HIS A 8 12.88 19.43 -0.74
C HIS A 8 11.50 18.80 -0.88
N THR A 9 11.45 17.57 -1.40
CA THR A 9 10.39 16.64 -1.03
C THR A 9 10.93 15.69 0.03
N ASP A 10 10.76 16.05 1.31
CA ASP A 10 10.49 14.99 2.26
C ASP A 10 9.23 14.32 1.73
N SER A 11 9.33 13.13 1.12
CA SER A 11 8.15 12.41 0.68
C SER A 11 7.20 12.33 1.88
N LEU A 12 5.89 12.52 1.68
CA LEU A 12 4.90 12.46 2.77
C LEU A 12 5.06 11.22 3.65
N TRP A 13 5.57 10.15 3.04
CA TRP A 13 5.98 8.91 3.66
C TRP A 13 7.12 9.04 4.67
N LEU A 14 8.16 9.84 4.42
CA LEU A 14 9.25 10.07 5.37
C LEU A 14 8.76 10.67 6.68
N ARG A 15 7.81 11.62 6.63
CA ARG A 15 7.20 12.22 7.83
C ARG A 15 6.33 11.23 8.59
N SER A 16 5.55 10.40 7.89
CA SER A 16 4.75 9.35 8.51
C SER A 16 5.64 8.25 9.13
N LYS A 17 6.69 7.84 8.41
CA LYS A 17 7.64 6.79 8.81
C LYS A 17 8.36 7.14 10.10
N ALA A 18 8.66 8.42 10.33
CA ALA A 18 9.33 8.88 11.54
C ALA A 18 8.67 8.36 12.83
N LEU A 19 7.33 8.34 12.88
CA LEU A 19 6.59 7.77 14.02
C LEU A 19 6.85 6.28 14.17
N THR A 20 6.75 5.52 13.09
CA THR A 20 6.96 4.06 13.13
C THR A 20 8.42 3.71 13.48
N ASP A 21 9.38 4.47 12.96
CA ASP A 21 10.80 4.28 13.26
C ASP A 21 11.13 4.57 14.73
N GLU A 22 10.51 5.59 15.30
CA GLU A 22 10.65 5.90 16.73
C GLU A 22 10.16 4.73 17.59
N PHE A 23 8.98 4.19 17.31
CA PHE A 23 8.44 3.05 18.05
C PHE A 23 9.30 1.78 17.89
N LEU A 24 9.78 1.46 16.68
CA LEU A 24 10.62 0.28 16.46
C LEU A 24 11.98 0.39 17.18
N LYS A 25 12.58 1.59 17.18
CA LYS A 25 13.84 1.86 17.89
C LYS A 25 13.68 1.73 19.40
N VAL A 26 12.63 2.33 19.97
CA VAL A 26 12.35 2.26 21.41
C VAL A 26 12.17 0.81 21.88
N ASN A 27 11.59 -0.05 21.03
CA ASN A 27 11.34 -1.46 21.35
C ASN A 27 12.44 -2.42 20.87
N ASN A 28 13.53 -1.90 20.28
CA ASN A 28 14.67 -2.66 19.77
C ASN A 28 14.27 -3.83 18.84
N VAL A 29 13.28 -3.60 17.96
CA VAL A 29 12.77 -4.60 17.00
C VAL A 29 13.47 -4.43 15.64
N PRO A 30 14.30 -5.39 15.19
CA PRO A 30 14.86 -5.37 13.85
C PRO A 30 13.77 -5.59 12.79
N LEU A 31 13.87 -4.87 11.66
CA LEU A 31 12.89 -4.97 10.58
C LEU A 31 12.80 -6.38 9.99
N GLU A 32 13.90 -7.12 10.00
CA GLU A 32 14.01 -8.48 9.49
C GLU A 32 13.20 -9.48 10.34
N GLN A 33 12.83 -9.12 11.57
CA GLN A 33 12.02 -9.94 12.46
C GLN A 33 10.51 -9.72 12.29
N LEU A 34 10.10 -8.71 11.51
CA LEU A 34 8.68 -8.46 11.25
C LEU A 34 8.10 -9.59 10.40
N SER A 35 7.03 -10.19 10.91
CA SER A 35 6.32 -11.23 10.17
C SER A 35 5.63 -10.64 8.93
N PRO A 36 5.40 -11.43 7.86
CA PRO A 36 4.64 -10.94 6.71
C PRO A 36 3.24 -10.44 7.09
N VAL A 37 2.62 -11.02 8.11
CA VAL A 37 1.31 -10.56 8.63
C VAL A 37 1.41 -9.17 9.26
N ALA A 38 2.48 -8.90 10.02
CA ALA A 38 2.71 -7.58 10.60
C ALA A 38 3.00 -6.52 9.52
N LEU A 39 3.76 -6.91 8.48
CA LEU A 39 4.01 -6.05 7.31
C LEU A 39 2.71 -5.75 6.54
N ALA A 40 1.87 -6.76 6.31
CA ALA A 40 0.56 -6.55 5.70
C ALA A 40 -0.33 -5.63 6.54
N TYR A 41 -0.33 -5.79 7.87
CA TYR A 41 -1.11 -4.94 8.77
C TYR A 41 -0.76 -3.46 8.66
N ILE A 42 0.54 -3.10 8.69
CA ILE A 42 0.93 -1.69 8.51
C ILE A 42 0.76 -1.23 7.05
N GLY A 43 0.99 -2.13 6.09
CA GLY A 43 0.86 -1.86 4.68
C GLY A 43 -0.57 -1.53 4.24
N ASP A 44 -1.57 -2.19 4.83
CA ASP A 44 -2.99 -1.89 4.61
C ASP A 44 -3.31 -0.45 5.03
N ALA A 45 -2.84 0.00 6.20
CA ALA A 45 -3.04 1.37 6.67
C ALA A 45 -2.36 2.41 5.75
N VAL A 46 -1.15 2.12 5.29
CA VAL A 46 -0.40 2.96 4.34
C VAL A 46 -1.14 3.05 2.99
N TYR A 47 -1.64 1.93 2.49
CA TYR A 47 -2.39 1.85 1.25
C TYR A 47 -3.73 2.60 1.33
N GLU A 48 -4.50 2.39 2.39
CA GLU A 48 -5.77 3.09 2.67
C GLU A 48 -5.55 4.61 2.71
N LEU A 49 -4.51 5.08 3.40
CA LEU A 49 -4.17 6.49 3.47
C LEU A 49 -3.81 7.06 2.09
N TYR A 50 -3.05 6.33 1.28
CA TYR A 50 -2.72 6.75 -0.08
C TYR A 50 -3.97 6.91 -0.95
N ILE A 51 -4.86 5.91 -0.95
CA ILE A 51 -6.11 5.94 -1.72
C ILE A 51 -7.00 7.10 -1.26
N ARG A 52 -7.21 7.26 0.05
CA ARG A 52 -8.00 8.37 0.59
C ARG A 52 -7.42 9.72 0.20
N SER A 53 -6.09 9.87 0.23
CA SER A 53 -5.40 11.10 -0.15
C SER A 53 -5.61 11.43 -1.64
N LYS A 54 -5.60 10.42 -2.52
CA LYS A 54 -5.84 10.59 -3.96
C LYS A 54 -7.28 10.96 -4.30
N LEU A 55 -8.24 10.49 -3.50
CA LEU A 55 -9.68 10.71 -3.73
C LEU A 55 -10.26 11.88 -2.92
N LEU A 56 -9.44 12.51 -2.07
CA LEU A 56 -9.84 13.57 -1.14
C LEU A 56 -10.40 14.80 -1.85
N ILE A 57 -9.88 15.10 -3.05
CA ILE A 57 -10.21 16.32 -3.79
C ILE A 57 -10.82 15.93 -5.16
N PRO A 58 -11.85 16.65 -5.64
CA PRO A 58 -12.59 17.73 -4.96
C PRO A 58 -13.43 17.21 -3.78
N PRO A 59 -13.95 18.10 -2.91
CA PRO A 59 -14.86 17.72 -1.82
C PRO A 59 -16.10 16.98 -2.33
N LYS A 60 -16.48 15.90 -1.63
CA LYS A 60 -17.62 15.02 -1.97
C LYS A 60 -18.50 14.79 -0.74
N ARG A 61 -19.67 14.17 -0.95
CA ARG A 61 -20.49 13.65 0.17
C ARG A 61 -19.80 12.44 0.81
N ILE A 62 -20.00 12.21 2.11
CA ILE A 62 -19.42 11.06 2.85
C ILE A 62 -19.69 9.71 2.15
N ALA A 63 -20.91 9.52 1.63
CA ALA A 63 -21.29 8.29 0.91
C ALA A 63 -20.50 8.08 -0.40
N GLU A 64 -20.16 9.17 -1.10
CA GLU A 64 -19.36 9.12 -2.32
C GLU A 64 -17.90 8.80 -1.99
N TYR A 65 -17.32 9.42 -0.95
CA TYR A 65 -15.99 9.06 -0.47
C TYR A 65 -15.90 7.58 -0.11
N HIS A 66 -16.84 7.09 0.68
CA HIS A 66 -16.87 5.69 1.09
C HIS A 66 -16.95 4.76 -0.13
N THR A 67 -17.87 5.02 -1.06
CA THR A 67 -18.04 4.20 -2.27
C THR A 67 -16.77 4.17 -3.12
N GLN A 68 -16.14 5.32 -3.37
CA GLN A 68 -14.91 5.39 -4.15
C GLN A 68 -13.77 4.67 -3.45
N VAL A 69 -13.56 4.92 -2.15
CA VAL A 69 -12.47 4.29 -1.37
C VAL A 69 -12.65 2.78 -1.32
N VAL A 70 -13.82 2.26 -0.93
CA VAL A 70 -14.09 0.81 -0.85
C VAL A 70 -13.85 0.12 -2.19
N THR A 71 -14.19 0.78 -3.29
CA THR A 71 -13.93 0.25 -4.64
C THR A 71 -12.44 0.05 -4.92
N GLN A 72 -11.57 0.93 -4.40
CA GLN A 72 -10.13 0.83 -4.59
C GLN A 72 -9.44 -0.10 -3.57
N VAL A 73 -9.99 -0.21 -2.35
CA VAL A 73 -9.32 -0.94 -1.25
C VAL A 73 -9.75 -2.38 -1.08
N ARG A 74 -10.83 -2.80 -1.75
CA ARG A 74 -11.25 -4.21 -1.78
C ARG A 74 -10.19 -5.12 -2.41
N ALA A 75 -10.19 -6.38 -1.97
CA ALA A 75 -9.19 -7.38 -2.35
C ALA A 75 -9.09 -7.64 -3.86
N GLU A 76 -10.21 -7.60 -4.59
CA GLU A 76 -10.24 -7.79 -6.04
C GLU A 76 -9.47 -6.68 -6.78
N THR A 77 -9.65 -5.43 -6.34
CA THR A 77 -8.98 -4.28 -6.94
C THR A 77 -7.48 -4.31 -6.61
N GLN A 78 -7.14 -4.63 -5.35
CA GLN A 78 -5.74 -4.84 -4.95
C GLN A 78 -5.06 -5.96 -5.74
N ALA A 79 -5.75 -7.09 -5.97
CA ALA A 79 -5.22 -8.18 -6.79
C ALA A 79 -4.98 -7.76 -8.26
N THR A 80 -5.84 -6.89 -8.80
CA THR A 80 -5.66 -6.32 -10.14
C THR A 80 -4.48 -5.36 -10.18
N TYR A 81 -4.33 -4.51 -9.17
CA TYR A 81 -3.17 -3.63 -9.02
C TYR A 81 -1.85 -4.38 -8.91
N LEU A 82 -1.82 -5.48 -8.17
CA LEU A 82 -0.64 -6.32 -8.09
C LEU A 82 -0.20 -6.86 -9.46
N GLN A 83 -1.16 -7.32 -10.28
CA GLN A 83 -0.87 -7.79 -11.65
C GLN A 83 -0.29 -6.66 -12.52
N ASN A 84 -0.83 -5.44 -12.40
CA ASN A 84 -0.32 -4.28 -13.13
C ASN A 84 1.07 -3.84 -12.67
N LEU A 85 1.41 -4.08 -11.40
CA LEU A 85 2.72 -3.74 -10.84
C LEU A 85 3.79 -4.78 -11.20
N GLU A 86 3.43 -6.03 -11.47
CA GLU A 86 4.36 -7.16 -11.68
C GLU A 86 5.53 -6.89 -12.65
N PRO A 87 5.35 -6.19 -13.79
CA PRO A 87 6.45 -5.85 -14.70
C PRO A 87 7.50 -4.90 -14.11
N TYR A 88 7.15 -4.14 -13.07
CA TYR A 88 8.01 -3.14 -12.45
C TYR A 88 8.75 -3.67 -11.23
N LEU A 89 8.45 -4.89 -10.78
CA LEU A 89 8.97 -5.43 -9.53
C LEU A 89 10.35 -6.08 -9.69
N THR A 90 11.22 -5.82 -8.72
CA THR A 90 12.52 -6.48 -8.60
C THR A 90 12.38 -7.92 -8.09
N GLY A 91 13.47 -8.69 -8.16
CA GLY A 91 13.51 -10.05 -7.61
C GLY A 91 13.24 -10.09 -6.09
N GLU A 92 13.80 -9.13 -5.35
CA GLU A 92 13.58 -9.01 -3.91
C GLU A 92 12.11 -8.71 -3.58
N GLU A 93 11.50 -7.75 -4.28
CA GLU A 93 10.09 -7.39 -4.09
C GLU A 93 9.15 -8.57 -4.38
N LYS A 94 9.47 -9.37 -5.41
CA LYS A 94 8.74 -10.60 -5.73
C LYS A 94 8.86 -11.66 -4.62
N GLU A 95 9.99 -11.73 -3.95
CA GLU A 95 10.19 -12.62 -2.80
C GLU A 95 9.38 -12.15 -1.58
N ILE A 96 9.32 -10.84 -1.32
CA ILE A 96 8.43 -10.28 -0.27
C ILE A 96 6.97 -10.63 -0.55
N LEU A 97 6.50 -10.46 -1.79
CA LEU A 97 5.15 -10.87 -2.19
C LEU A 97 4.91 -12.36 -1.96
N ARG A 98 5.88 -13.22 -2.29
CA ARG A 98 5.77 -14.67 -2.08
C ARG A 98 5.61 -15.00 -0.59
N ARG A 99 6.38 -14.35 0.28
CA ARG A 99 6.27 -14.51 1.74
C ARG A 99 4.90 -14.08 2.25
N GLY A 100 4.39 -12.94 1.78
CA GLY A 100 3.04 -12.46 2.10
C GLY A 100 1.95 -13.47 1.72
N ARG A 101 1.97 -13.97 0.48
CA ARG A 101 1.01 -14.99 0.01
C ARG A 101 1.00 -16.26 0.87
N ASN A 102 2.18 -16.71 1.28
CA ASN A 102 2.34 -17.95 2.03
C ASN A 102 1.97 -17.80 3.52
N ALA A 103 1.98 -16.58 4.06
CA ALA A 103 1.57 -16.31 5.44
C ALA A 103 0.05 -16.34 5.63
N VAL A 104 -0.72 -16.25 4.54
CA VAL A 104 -2.18 -16.36 4.56
C VAL A 104 -2.59 -17.81 4.73
N THR A 105 -2.96 -18.19 5.95
CA THR A 105 -3.41 -19.54 6.31
C THR A 105 -4.94 -19.66 6.37
N THR A 106 -5.66 -18.55 6.50
CA THR A 106 -7.11 -18.53 6.66
C THR A 106 -7.80 -18.36 5.31
N LYS A 107 -8.78 -19.23 5.02
CA LYS A 107 -9.59 -19.14 3.80
C LYS A 107 -10.77 -18.19 4.04
N PRO A 108 -10.93 -17.10 3.26
CA PRO A 108 -12.13 -16.27 3.32
C PRO A 108 -13.37 -17.09 2.93
N LYS A 109 -14.50 -16.89 3.62
CA LYS A 109 -15.76 -17.59 3.33
C LYS A 109 -16.41 -17.18 2.00
N ARG A 110 -16.09 -15.99 1.47
CA ARG A 110 -16.79 -15.36 0.32
C ARG A 110 -15.90 -14.97 -0.86
N LEU A 111 -14.58 -14.90 -0.65
CA LEU A 111 -13.60 -14.51 -1.67
C LEU A 111 -12.77 -15.73 -2.08
N SER A 112 -12.32 -15.77 -3.33
CA SER A 112 -11.35 -16.79 -3.72
C SER A 112 -10.09 -16.64 -2.88
N ALA A 113 -9.55 -17.76 -2.38
CA ALA A 113 -8.34 -17.74 -1.57
C ALA A 113 -7.18 -17.04 -2.30
N LYS A 114 -7.12 -17.18 -3.63
CA LYS A 114 -6.11 -16.54 -4.49
C LYS A 114 -6.20 -15.01 -4.48
N ILE A 115 -7.41 -14.44 -4.59
CA ILE A 115 -7.61 -12.98 -4.57
C ILE A 115 -7.16 -12.41 -3.22
N TYR A 116 -7.56 -13.06 -2.13
CA TYR A 116 -7.18 -12.61 -0.79
C TYR A 116 -5.67 -12.73 -0.54
N GLN A 117 -5.04 -13.83 -0.98
CA GLN A 117 -3.59 -13.97 -0.95
C GLN A 117 -2.87 -12.90 -1.77
N GLN A 118 -3.40 -12.54 -2.94
CA GLN A 118 -2.83 -11.48 -3.77
C GLN A 118 -2.92 -10.11 -3.07
N ALA A 119 -4.09 -9.74 -2.55
CA ALA A 119 -4.27 -8.50 -1.79
C ALA A 119 -3.33 -8.42 -0.59
N SER A 120 -3.34 -9.45 0.27
CA SER A 120 -2.46 -9.49 1.45
C SER A 120 -0.97 -9.45 1.09
N SER A 121 -0.57 -10.04 -0.05
CA SER A 121 0.80 -9.92 -0.52
C SER A 121 1.16 -8.50 -0.97
N LEU A 122 0.25 -7.78 -1.63
CA LEU A 122 0.47 -6.38 -2.00
C LEU A 122 0.62 -5.52 -0.74
N GLU A 123 -0.25 -5.69 0.25
CA GLU A 123 -0.16 -5.02 1.56
C GLU A 123 1.20 -5.31 2.22
N THR A 124 1.66 -6.57 2.20
CA THR A 124 2.97 -6.96 2.72
C THR A 124 4.12 -6.19 2.05
N LEU A 125 4.09 -6.07 0.72
CA LEU A 125 5.10 -5.32 -0.04
C LEU A 125 5.07 -3.83 0.29
N ILE A 126 3.88 -3.24 0.40
CA ILE A 126 3.69 -1.84 0.77
C ILE A 126 4.26 -1.58 2.17
N GLY A 127 3.94 -2.44 3.14
CA GLY A 127 4.48 -2.33 4.50
C GLY A 127 6.01 -2.47 4.56
N TYR A 128 6.58 -3.42 3.79
CA TYR A 128 8.02 -3.56 3.68
C TYR A 128 8.67 -2.28 3.13
N LEU A 129 8.21 -1.77 1.98
CA LEU A 129 8.79 -0.58 1.37
C LEU A 129 8.57 0.69 2.20
N TYR A 130 7.45 0.80 2.92
CA TYR A 130 7.24 1.90 3.87
C TYR A 130 8.34 1.95 4.94
N LEU A 131 8.80 0.79 5.41
CA LEU A 131 9.81 0.71 6.46
C LEU A 131 11.25 0.75 5.94
N THR A 132 11.49 0.36 4.69
CA THR A 132 12.85 0.22 4.14
C THR A 132 13.19 1.24 3.06
N ASN A 133 12.24 1.67 2.23
CA ASN A 133 12.48 2.53 1.07
C ASN A 133 11.22 3.29 0.62
N CYS A 134 10.95 4.43 1.25
CA CYS A 134 9.77 5.26 0.96
C CYS A 134 9.73 5.83 -0.46
N ASP A 135 10.89 6.09 -1.07
CA ASP A 135 10.94 6.61 -2.44
C ASP A 135 10.49 5.52 -3.42
N ARG A 136 10.96 4.28 -3.22
CA ARG A 136 10.51 3.13 -3.99
C ARG A 136 9.02 2.83 -3.77
N LEU A 137 8.52 2.98 -2.54
CA LEU A 137 7.09 2.90 -2.26
C LEU A 137 6.30 3.90 -3.11
N GLN A 138 6.72 5.17 -3.11
CA GLN A 138 6.08 6.22 -3.90
C GLN A 138 6.11 5.92 -5.41
N ASP A 139 7.25 5.43 -5.91
CA ASP A 139 7.40 5.03 -7.32
C ASP A 139 6.43 3.92 -7.73
N LEU A 140 6.14 2.95 -6.87
CA LEU A 140 5.17 1.89 -7.16
C LEU A 140 3.72 2.40 -7.04
N LEU A 141 3.41 3.13 -5.97
CA LEU A 141 2.06 3.65 -5.74
C LEU A 141 1.60 4.61 -6.86
N THR A 142 2.51 5.40 -7.43
CA THR A 142 2.19 6.30 -8.56
C THR A 142 1.85 5.57 -9.86
N LYS A 143 2.18 4.27 -9.98
CA LYS A 143 1.81 3.43 -11.14
C LYS A 143 0.39 2.86 -11.04
N LEU A 144 -0.26 3.00 -9.88
CA LEU A 144 -1.64 2.57 -9.70
C LEU A 144 -2.59 3.47 -10.49
N LYS A 145 -3.35 2.86 -11.41
CA LYS A 145 -4.40 3.54 -12.16
C LYS A 145 -5.65 3.61 -11.27
N ILE A 146 -5.72 4.67 -10.46
CA ILE A 146 -6.86 4.94 -9.59
C ILE A 146 -7.89 5.72 -10.40
N ASN A 147 -9.02 5.08 -10.71
CA ASN A 147 -10.13 5.74 -11.38
C ASN A 147 -10.89 6.57 -10.34
N SER A 148 -10.86 7.90 -10.49
CA SER A 148 -11.65 8.85 -9.69
C SER A 148 -13.06 9.05 -10.22
N ASP A 149 -13.32 8.59 -11.44
CA ASP A 149 -14.51 8.96 -12.19
C ASP A 149 -15.59 7.92 -11.91
N VAL A 150 -16.58 8.35 -11.15
CA VAL A 150 -17.92 7.79 -11.25
C VAL A 150 -18.46 8.43 -12.53
N ASP A 151 -18.47 7.68 -13.63
CA ASP A 151 -19.20 8.09 -14.83
C ASP A 151 -20.60 8.55 -14.39
N GLY A 152 -20.92 9.80 -14.71
CA GLY A 152 -22.21 10.42 -14.41
C GLY A 152 -23.34 9.83 -15.23
#